data_AF-A0A9X1QH84-F1
#
_entry.id   AF-A0A9X1QH84-F1
#
_cell.length_a   1.000
_cell.length_b   1.000
_cell.length_c   1.000
_cell.angle_alpha   90.00
_cell.angle_beta   90.00
_cell.angle_gamma   90.00
#
_symmetry.space_group_name_H-M   'P 1'
#
loop_
_entity.id
_entity.type
_entity.pdbx_description
1 polymer ?
#
loop_
_entity_poly.entity_id
_entity_poly.type
_entity_poly.pdbx_seq_one_letter_code
_entity_poly.pdbx_strand_id
1 'polypeptide(L)'
;MARLEEILATHTATVNAAVDQYLALYDQQGKPISRKTFAEFVNENGRKLSADIAGSAADSFHQSIMANIAPVLIFSSTRSINFDAVGRWQKELVERFDQLDPEPETPEQHDNQPEA
;
A
#
# COMPACT_ATOMS: atom_id res chain seq x y z
N MET A 1 -23.91 -14.53 11.60
CA MET A 1 -23.40 -14.26 10.24
C MET A 1 -23.40 -12.76 9.98
N ALA A 2 -24.56 -12.08 9.93
CA ALA A 2 -24.65 -10.63 9.65
C ALA A 2 -23.70 -9.72 10.45
N ARG A 3 -23.52 -9.95 11.76
CA ARG A 3 -22.63 -9.11 12.59
C ARG A 3 -21.14 -9.31 12.29
N LEU A 4 -20.72 -10.51 11.89
CA LEU A 4 -19.34 -10.76 11.45
C LEU A 4 -19.07 -10.04 10.14
N GLU A 5 -19.98 -10.17 9.18
CA GLU A 5 -19.90 -9.51 7.87
C GLU A 5 -19.81 -7.99 8.01
N GLU A 6 -20.59 -7.39 8.92
CA GLU A 6 -20.56 -5.94 9.20
C GLU A 6 -19.20 -5.48 9.76
N ILE A 7 -18.63 -6.23 10.70
CA ILE A 7 -17.30 -5.93 11.27
C ILE A 7 -16.23 -5.99 10.16
N LEU A 8 -16.25 -7.06 9.35
CA LEU A 8 -15.27 -7.24 8.28
C LEU A 8 -15.44 -6.21 7.16
N ALA A 9 -16.68 -5.84 6.83
CA ALA A 9 -16.96 -4.79 5.84
C ALA A 9 -16.45 -3.42 6.32
N THR A 10 -16.68 -3.10 7.60
CA THR A 10 -16.16 -1.86 8.21
C THR A 10 -14.63 -1.84 8.17
N HIS A 11 -13.98 -2.92 8.60
CA HIS A 11 -12.53 -3.05 8.54
C HIS A 11 -11.98 -2.88 7.12
N THR A 12 -12.59 -3.57 6.15
CA THR A 12 -12.22 -3.47 4.72
C THR A 12 -12.31 -2.03 4.23
N ALA A 13 -13.40 -1.33 4.55
CA ALA A 13 -13.58 0.05 4.16
C ALA A 13 -12.52 0.98 4.78
N THR A 14 -12.23 0.82 6.08
CA THR A 14 -11.21 1.61 6.78
C THR A 14 -9.82 1.38 6.18
N VAL A 15 -9.45 0.11 5.96
CA VAL A 15 -8.14 -0.25 5.40
C VAL A 15 -7.99 0.28 3.97
N ASN A 16 -9.02 0.16 3.14
CA ASN A 16 -8.99 0.70 1.78
C ASN A 16 -8.88 2.23 1.77
N ALA A 17 -9.62 2.92 2.63
CA ALA A 17 -9.53 4.36 2.76
C ALA A 17 -8.12 4.81 3.20
N ALA A 18 -7.48 4.07 4.10
CA ALA A 18 -6.09 4.34 4.50
C ALA A 18 -5.13 4.17 3.30
N VAL A 19 -5.24 3.07 2.56
CA VAL A 19 -4.42 2.86 1.35
C VAL A 19 -4.61 3.99 0.35
N ASP A 20 -5.86 4.35 0.05
CA ASP A 20 -6.17 5.42 -0.91
C ASP A 20 -5.63 6.78 -0.44
N GLN A 21 -5.69 7.06 0.87
CA GLN A 21 -5.11 8.25 1.47
C GLN A 21 -3.59 8.31 1.25
N TYR A 22 -2.85 7.23 1.52
CA TYR A 22 -1.40 7.24 1.36
C TYR A 22 -0.95 7.22 -0.10
N LEU A 23 -1.77 6.67 -1.01
CA LEU A 23 -1.55 6.82 -2.45
C LEU A 23 -1.79 8.27 -2.90
N ALA A 24 -2.86 8.91 -2.44
CA ALA A 24 -3.11 10.32 -2.75
C ALA A 24 -2.01 11.23 -2.22
N LEU A 25 -1.44 10.94 -1.04
CA LEU A 25 -0.28 11.65 -0.51
C LEU A 25 0.94 11.55 -1.41
N TYR A 26 1.15 10.39 -2.06
CA TYR A 26 2.21 10.23 -3.06
C TYR A 26 1.98 11.15 -4.27
N ASP A 27 0.76 11.17 -4.81
CA ASP A 27 0.44 12.02 -5.97
C ASP A 27 0.59 13.52 -5.68
N GLN A 28 0.24 13.94 -4.47
CA GLN A 28 0.32 15.33 -4.04
C GLN A 28 1.76 15.82 -3.81
N GLN A 29 2.72 14.92 -3.52
CA GLN A 29 4.13 15.29 -3.42
C GLN A 29 4.74 15.64 -4.78
N GLY A 30 4.05 15.35 -5.88
CA GLY A 30 4.60 15.43 -7.23
C GLY A 30 5.46 14.20 -7.56
N LYS A 31 5.99 14.18 -8.79
CA LYS A 31 6.78 13.06 -9.31
C LYS A 31 8.09 12.91 -8.51
N PRO A 32 8.37 11.78 -7.82
CA PRO A 32 9.69 11.56 -7.24
C PRO A 32 10.74 11.41 -8.34
N ILE A 33 11.83 12.15 -8.19
CA ILE A 33 12.91 12.23 -9.19
C ILE A 33 14.02 11.21 -8.89
N SER A 34 14.02 10.58 -7.70
CA SER A 34 15.05 9.62 -7.31
C SER A 34 14.52 8.44 -6.50
N ARG A 35 15.20 7.29 -6.62
CA ARG A 35 14.98 6.10 -5.78
C ARG A 35 15.11 6.40 -4.28
N LYS A 36 15.94 7.36 -3.89
CA LYS A 36 16.11 7.78 -2.49
C LYS A 36 14.83 8.43 -1.95
N THR A 37 14.29 9.41 -2.67
CA THR A 37 13.05 10.10 -2.28
C THR A 37 11.87 9.13 -2.23
N PHE A 38 11.79 8.20 -3.19
CA PHE A 38 10.81 7.12 -3.16
C PHE A 38 10.93 6.24 -1.92
N ALA A 39 12.15 5.79 -1.58
CA ALA A 39 12.38 4.96 -0.39
C ALA A 39 12.05 5.69 0.92
N GLU A 40 12.37 6.98 1.02
CA GLU A 40 11.99 7.82 2.17
C GLU A 40 10.46 7.92 2.30
N PHE A 41 9.76 8.13 1.19
CA PHE A 41 8.30 8.13 1.17
C PHE A 41 7.71 6.81 1.65
N VAL A 42 8.18 5.68 1.11
CA VAL A 42 7.69 4.34 1.45
C VAL A 42 7.92 4.04 2.94
N ASN A 43 9.09 4.38 3.48
CA ASN A 43 9.40 4.11 4.89
C ASN A 43 8.54 4.93 5.84
N GLU A 44 8.37 6.23 5.57
CA GLU A 44 7.58 7.12 6.42
C GLU A 44 6.09 6.75 6.38
N ASN A 45 5.54 6.58 5.18
CA ASN A 45 4.10 6.36 5.01
C ASN A 45 3.70 4.90 5.21
N GLY A 46 4.56 3.94 4.88
CA GLY A 46 4.32 2.52 5.13
C GLY A 46 4.19 2.20 6.61
N ARG A 47 4.94 2.90 7.48
CA ARG A 47 4.78 2.81 8.94
C ARG A 47 3.43 3.34 9.41
N LYS A 48 2.99 4.48 8.87
CA LYS A 48 1.71 5.09 9.23
C LYS A 48 0.52 4.24 8.74
N LEU A 49 0.57 3.79 7.49
CA LEU A 49 -0.40 2.83 6.93
C LEU A 49 -0.49 1.58 7.81
N SER A 50 0.65 1.00 8.19
CA SER A 50 0.66 -0.19 9.06
C SER A 50 0.01 0.07 10.42
N ALA A 51 0.19 1.28 10.99
CA ALA A 51 -0.43 1.67 12.25
C ALA A 51 -1.94 1.83 12.12
N ASP A 52 -2.42 2.49 11.05
CA ASP A 52 -3.86 2.69 10.80
C ASP A 52 -4.58 1.35 10.59
N ILE A 53 -3.97 0.45 9.80
CA ILE A 53 -4.47 -0.91 9.56
C ILE A 53 -4.52 -1.71 10.87
N ALA A 54 -3.44 -1.67 11.67
CA ALA A 54 -3.38 -2.38 12.95
C ALA A 54 -4.42 -1.86 13.96
N GLY A 55 -4.64 -0.53 14.00
CA GLY A 55 -5.69 0.08 14.80
C GLY A 55 -7.08 -0.44 14.41
N SER A 56 -7.41 -0.44 13.13
CA SER A 56 -8.68 -0.97 12.63
C SER A 56 -8.88 -2.46 12.94
N ALA A 57 -7.80 -3.26 12.88
CA ALA A 57 -7.86 -4.66 13.26
C ALA A 57 -8.13 -4.82 14.77
N ALA A 58 -7.51 -4.01 15.63
CA ALA A 58 -7.76 -4.01 17.07
C ALA A 58 -9.22 -3.64 17.40
N ASP A 59 -9.79 -2.65 16.69
CA ASP A 59 -11.21 -2.31 16.83
C ASP A 59 -12.12 -3.46 16.41
N SER A 60 -11.79 -4.14 15.31
CA SER A 60 -12.53 -5.32 14.83
C SER A 60 -12.49 -6.46 15.85
N PHE A 61 -11.34 -6.68 16.47
CA PHE A 61 -11.19 -7.62 17.58
C PHE A 61 -12.06 -7.25 18.77
N HIS A 62 -12.02 -6.00 19.21
CA HIS A 62 -12.84 -5.52 20.32
C HIS A 62 -14.34 -5.73 20.04
N GLN A 63 -14.81 -5.32 18.86
CA GLN A 63 -16.21 -5.50 18.46
C GLN A 63 -16.61 -6.98 18.41
N SER A 64 -15.69 -7.86 17.99
CA SER A 64 -15.96 -9.29 17.95
C SER A 64 -16.17 -9.92 19.33
N ILE A 65 -15.41 -9.46 20.34
CA ILE A 65 -15.57 -9.89 21.73
C ILE A 65 -16.94 -9.46 22.24
N MET A 66 -17.34 -8.21 21.98
CA MET A 66 -18.66 -7.69 22.35
C MET A 66 -19.81 -8.44 21.67
N ALA A 67 -19.58 -8.97 20.46
CA ALA A 67 -20.54 -9.75 19.69
C ALA A 67 -20.48 -11.27 19.95
N ASN A 68 -19.63 -11.74 20.88
CA ASN A 68 -19.38 -13.16 21.16
C ASN A 68 -19.00 -13.97 19.91
N ILE A 69 -18.23 -13.36 19.01
CA ILE A 69 -17.67 -13.98 17.80
C ILE A 69 -16.30 -14.56 18.14
N ALA A 70 -15.99 -15.74 17.59
CA ALA A 70 -14.71 -16.41 17.82
C ALA A 70 -13.52 -15.53 17.36
N PRO A 71 -12.60 -15.14 18.26
CA PRO A 71 -11.49 -14.23 17.92
C PRO A 71 -10.59 -14.74 16.79
N VAL A 72 -10.45 -16.07 16.65
CA VAL A 72 -9.63 -16.69 15.60
C VAL A 72 -10.15 -16.36 14.19
N LEU A 73 -11.48 -16.28 14.01
CA LEU A 73 -12.09 -15.96 12.72
C LEU A 73 -11.83 -14.50 12.32
N ILE A 74 -11.82 -13.61 13.32
CA ILE A 74 -11.53 -12.19 13.11
C ILE A 74 -10.06 -11.99 12.82
N PHE A 75 -9.17 -12.67 13.55
CA PHE A 75 -7.74 -12.61 13.29
C PHE A 75 -7.41 -13.03 11.85
N SER A 76 -7.90 -14.19 11.41
CA SER A 76 -7.57 -14.71 10.07
C SER A 76 -8.12 -13.80 8.97
N SER A 77 -9.35 -13.32 9.14
CA SER A 77 -10.01 -12.46 8.14
C SER A 77 -9.35 -11.08 8.04
N THR A 78 -9.13 -10.41 9.18
CA THR A 78 -8.46 -9.10 9.21
C THR A 78 -7.02 -9.20 8.71
N ARG A 79 -6.28 -10.27 9.05
CA ARG A 79 -4.95 -10.52 8.52
C ARG A 79 -4.93 -10.64 6.99
N SER A 80 -5.90 -11.33 6.40
CA SER A 80 -6.01 -11.45 4.94
C SER A 80 -6.27 -10.08 4.30
N ILE A 81 -7.27 -9.35 4.80
CA ILE A 81 -7.64 -8.01 4.33
C ILE A 81 -6.43 -7.06 4.40
N ASN A 82 -5.67 -7.11 5.51
CA ASN A 82 -4.49 -6.28 5.71
C ASN A 82 -3.40 -6.57 4.67
N PHE A 83 -3.13 -7.84 4.38
CA PHE A 83 -2.13 -8.19 3.38
C PHE A 83 -2.55 -7.81 1.96
N ASP A 84 -3.81 -8.02 1.61
CA ASP A 84 -4.33 -7.63 0.30
C ASP A 84 -4.21 -6.11 0.10
N ALA A 85 -4.54 -5.34 1.13
CA ALA A 85 -4.45 -3.88 1.10
C ALA A 85 -3.00 -3.36 1.04
N VAL A 86 -2.09 -3.91 1.84
CA VAL A 86 -0.67 -3.54 1.79
C VAL A 86 -0.06 -3.93 0.45
N GLY A 87 -0.41 -5.10 -0.09
CA GLY A 87 0.01 -5.54 -1.41
C GLY A 87 -0.48 -4.60 -2.52
N ARG A 88 -1.74 -4.15 -2.44
CA ARG A 88 -2.29 -3.14 -3.35
C ARG A 88 -1.51 -1.82 -3.27
N TRP A 89 -1.29 -1.30 -2.07
CA TRP A 89 -0.53 -0.07 -1.85
C TRP A 89 0.89 -0.15 -2.45
N GLN A 90 1.60 -1.26 -2.20
CA GLN A 90 2.94 -1.49 -2.74
C GLN A 90 2.95 -1.55 -4.27
N LYS A 91 2.02 -2.30 -4.86
CA LYS A 91 1.91 -2.45 -6.31
C LYS A 91 1.64 -1.11 -6.99
N GLU A 92 0.64 -0.37 -6.51
CA GLU A 92 0.27 0.92 -7.10
C GLU A 92 1.40 1.96 -6.93
N LEU A 93 2.12 1.98 -5.81
CA LEU A 93 3.27 2.87 -5.64
C LEU A 93 4.40 2.57 -6.63
N VAL A 94 4.71 1.30 -6.86
CA VAL A 94 5.74 0.89 -7.83
C VAL A 94 5.32 1.29 -9.25
N GLU A 95 4.08 1.01 -9.65
CA GLU A 95 3.57 1.41 -10.97
C GLU A 95 3.65 2.93 -11.17
N ARG A 96 3.33 3.72 -10.13
CA ARG A 96 3.46 5.18 -10.17
C ARG A 96 4.91 5.65 -10.21
N PHE A 97 5.85 4.92 -9.61
CA PHE A 97 7.28 5.23 -9.69
C PHE A 97 7.83 4.91 -11.09
N ASP A 98 7.51 3.74 -11.64
CA ASP A 98 8.01 3.26 -12.94
C ASP A 98 7.50 4.12 -14.11
N GLN A 99 6.28 4.67 -14.03
CA GLN A 99 5.77 5.63 -15.02
C GLN A 99 6.58 6.94 -15.08
N LEU A 100 7.49 7.16 -14.14
CA LEU A 100 8.26 8.39 -13.96
C LEU A 100 9.76 8.21 -14.18
N ASP A 101 10.23 6.97 -14.25
CA ASP A 101 11.60 6.60 -14.65
C ASP A 101 11.56 6.27 -16.15
N PRO A 102 11.70 7.24 -17.09
CA PRO A 102 11.96 6.87 -18.47
C PRO A 102 13.26 6.03 -18.44
N GLU A 103 13.26 4.89 -19.12
CA GLU A 103 14.47 4.07 -19.27
C GLU A 103 15.71 4.96 -19.48
N PRO A 104 16.87 4.64 -18.89
CA PRO A 104 18.09 5.34 -19.24
C PRO A 104 18.26 5.22 -20.76
N GLU A 105 18.31 6.37 -21.45
CA GLU A 105 18.60 6.44 -22.89
C GLU A 105 19.75 5.49 -23.17
N THR A 106 19.51 4.46 -23.99
CA THR A 106 20.58 3.64 -24.55
C THR A 106 21.63 4.59 -25.10
N PRO A 107 22.91 4.49 -24.69
CA PRO A 107 23.95 5.34 -25.25
C PRO A 107 23.91 5.16 -26.76
N GLU A 108 23.74 6.26 -27.50
CA GLU A 108 23.89 6.25 -28.95
C GLU A 108 25.19 5.51 -29.27
N GLN A 109 25.09 4.42 -30.02
CA GLN A 109 26.26 3.79 -30.59
C GLN A 109 26.88 4.83 -31.51
N HIS A 110 27.90 5.52 -31.03
CA HIS A 110 28.82 6.25 -31.90
C HIS A 110 29.41 5.20 -32.84
N ASP A 111 28.85 5.13 -34.06
CA ASP A 111 29.45 4.46 -35.19
C ASP A 111 30.84 5.06 -35.38
N ASN A 112 31.84 4.37 -34.85
CA ASN A 112 33.23 4.60 -35.21
C ASN A 112 33.35 4.24 -36.70
N GLN A 113 33.25 5.25 -37.57
CA GLN A 113 33.70 5.13 -38.94
C GLN A 113 35.18 4.72 -38.93
N PRO A 114 35.58 3.64 -39.64
CA PRO A 114 36.98 3.40 -39.89
C PRO A 114 37.45 4.43 -40.91
N GLU A 115 38.40 5.29 -40.52
CA GLU A 115 39.19 6.05 -41.48
C GLU A 115 39.91 5.08 -42.42
N ALA A 116 39.66 5.24 -43.71
CA ALA A 116 40.32 4.51 -44.81
C ALA A 116 41.50 5.31 -45.38
#